data_AF-A0AA38VIM8-F1
#
_entry.id   AF-A0AA38VIM8-F1
#
_cell.length_a   1.000
_cell.length_b   1.000
_cell.length_c   1.000
_cell.angle_alpha   90.00
_cell.angle_beta   90.00
_cell.angle_gamma   90.00
#
_symmetry.space_group_name_H-M   'P 1'
#
loop_
_entity.id
_entity.type
_entity.pdbx_description
1 polymer ?
#
loop_
_entity_poly.entity_id
_entity_poly.type
_entity_poly.pdbx_seq_one_letter_code
_entity_poly.pdbx_strand_id
1 'polypeptide(L)'
;MAHIFDIAPALAPSAYSDGRLVAPGETVSFPDTDVFRSMNKPSRFEGDIIDLEITGKIPKEIDGTFYRVQPDHRFPPLFEDDIHFNGDGSVTAIRIAQGHADFKQRYVQTERYKAETAARRSLFGKYRNPFTDHESVKGVIRTASNTNITFWRGMLLASKEDGPPFAMDPATLETLGRYDFEGQILAPTFTAHPKFDPDTGEMLCFAYEAGGDGSDCSLDIAVWTINADGVKTEEAWYKAPFGGMIHDAGVSKNYMVLPLTPIKMDYERMKKGGAKFAWDPKEDQWYGLVPRTGGKPEDIIWFRADNGFHGHIAGCYENEDGHVVVDLTVADGNVFFWFPPDGEEEGQFAKRNKLSSPTCRWVLDPKAKTNTRIKPALVWATNGEFSRIDDRFVTKKYKHFWQAKVDPTRPYDFAKCGPPAGGLFNCVGHYTWDPDDEKATGIEDVYFGGPTQTFQEPSFIPKDGGGEGEGYLIALVNNLDVLRNDVAIFDALNVAAGPVAVIHLPLKLKLGLHGNFVDHRDIEAWQKRRAADGGDVGPVKVATEPLPWQKAFMAESRVAQNGENGGVNGS
;
A
#
# COMPACT_ATOMS: atom_id res chain seq x y z
N MET A 1 39.99 -24.73 30.10
CA MET A 1 38.98 -24.24 29.14
C MET A 1 39.00 -22.72 29.12
N ALA A 2 40.13 -22.16 28.69
CA ALA A 2 40.27 -20.77 28.29
C ALA A 2 40.40 -20.77 26.75
N HIS A 3 39.94 -19.71 26.08
CA HIS A 3 40.07 -19.46 24.64
C HIS A 3 39.04 -20.08 23.67
N ILE A 4 37.74 -19.99 23.95
CA ILE A 4 36.74 -19.99 22.85
C ILE A 4 36.18 -18.59 22.57
N PHE A 5 36.21 -17.69 23.55
CA PHE A 5 35.76 -16.31 23.39
C PHE A 5 36.80 -15.38 22.73
N ASP A 6 38.08 -15.78 22.69
CA ASP A 6 39.15 -15.01 22.01
C ASP A 6 39.31 -15.34 20.52
N ILE A 7 38.48 -16.26 19.99
CA ILE A 7 38.51 -16.68 18.57
C ILE A 7 37.32 -16.09 17.79
N ALA A 8 36.39 -15.39 18.45
CA ALA A 8 35.38 -14.63 17.73
C ALA A 8 36.06 -13.39 17.12
N PRO A 9 36.12 -13.24 15.78
CA PRO A 9 36.57 -11.98 15.21
C PRO A 9 35.74 -10.85 15.81
N ALA A 10 36.37 -9.73 16.13
CA ALA A 10 35.67 -8.51 16.48
C ALA A 10 34.54 -8.32 15.46
N LEU A 11 33.30 -8.15 15.95
CA LEU A 11 32.17 -7.73 15.12
C LEU A 11 32.69 -6.61 14.22
N ALA A 12 32.55 -6.76 12.90
CA ALA A 12 32.98 -5.74 11.97
C ALA A 12 32.43 -4.39 12.45
N PRO A 13 33.25 -3.31 12.46
CA PRO A 13 32.75 -1.99 12.86
C PRO A 13 31.49 -1.65 12.07
N SER A 14 30.51 -1.04 12.72
CA SER A 14 29.24 -0.67 12.09
C SER A 14 29.53 0.06 10.78
N ALA A 15 28.81 -0.29 9.71
CA ALA A 15 28.86 0.47 8.47
C ALA A 15 28.28 1.88 8.63
N TYR A 16 27.66 2.18 9.78
CA TYR A 16 27.05 3.45 10.13
C TYR A 16 27.83 4.17 11.23
N SER A 17 28.00 5.49 11.07
CA SER A 17 28.50 6.42 12.08
C SER A 17 27.52 7.59 12.17
N ASP A 18 27.12 7.95 13.38
CA ASP A 18 26.12 9.00 13.64
C ASP A 18 24.83 8.81 12.80
N GLY A 19 24.37 7.55 12.67
CA GLY A 19 23.19 7.17 11.93
C GLY A 19 23.31 7.26 10.40
N ARG A 20 24.52 7.48 9.86
CA ARG A 20 24.77 7.60 8.41
C ARG A 20 25.76 6.55 7.92
N LEU A 21 25.49 6.03 6.71
CA LEU A 21 26.35 5.04 6.07
C LEU A 21 27.73 5.66 5.71
N VAL A 22 28.81 5.10 6.25
CA VAL A 22 30.18 5.65 6.17
C VAL A 22 30.89 5.30 4.87
N ALA A 23 30.71 4.07 4.37
CA ALA A 23 31.37 3.58 3.15
C ALA A 23 30.34 3.00 2.15
N PRO A 24 29.50 3.85 1.53
CA PRO A 24 28.49 3.39 0.58
C PRO A 24 29.10 2.63 -0.61
N GLY A 25 28.68 1.38 -0.80
CA GLY A 25 29.03 0.59 -1.99
C GLY A 25 30.32 -0.25 -1.88
N GLU A 26 31.12 -0.10 -0.82
CA GLU A 26 32.30 -0.95 -0.60
C GLU A 26 31.93 -2.32 0.00
N THR A 27 30.96 -2.34 0.92
CA THR A 27 30.41 -3.56 1.52
C THR A 27 28.89 -3.48 1.61
N VAL A 28 28.22 -4.64 1.57
CA VAL A 28 26.77 -4.73 1.79
C VAL A 28 26.54 -5.11 3.24
N SER A 29 26.30 -4.12 4.09
CA SER A 29 25.94 -4.30 5.49
C SER A 29 24.70 -3.50 5.81
N PHE A 30 23.59 -4.20 6.05
CA PHE A 30 22.34 -3.56 6.47
C PHE A 30 22.41 -3.15 7.95
N PRO A 31 21.68 -2.10 8.37
CA PRO A 31 21.53 -1.74 9.78
C PRO A 31 21.04 -2.92 10.61
N ASP A 32 21.44 -2.94 11.88
CA ASP A 32 20.98 -3.93 12.83
C ASP A 32 19.77 -3.40 13.63
N THR A 33 18.70 -3.04 12.91
CA THR A 33 17.44 -2.48 13.45
C THR A 33 16.26 -3.43 13.21
N ASP A 34 15.12 -3.19 13.85
CA ASP A 34 13.91 -4.04 13.72
C ASP A 34 13.34 -4.10 12.29
N VAL A 35 13.68 -3.11 11.44
CA VAL A 35 13.30 -3.06 10.02
C VAL A 35 14.16 -4.00 9.16
N PHE A 36 15.31 -4.48 9.66
CA PHE A 36 16.27 -5.30 8.92
C PHE A 36 16.63 -6.63 9.59
N ARG A 37 15.93 -7.00 10.68
CA ARG A 37 16.11 -8.26 11.42
C ARG A 37 14.94 -9.23 11.21
N SER A 38 15.13 -10.49 11.61
CA SER A 38 14.08 -11.53 11.63
C SER A 38 13.33 -11.65 10.29
N MET A 39 11.99 -11.71 10.29
CA MET A 39 11.19 -11.74 9.05
C MET A 39 11.37 -10.49 8.17
N ASN A 40 11.77 -9.35 8.75
CA ASN A 40 12.05 -8.13 8.01
C ASN A 40 13.46 -8.08 7.39
N LYS A 41 14.30 -9.09 7.63
CA LYS A 41 15.61 -9.17 6.96
C LYS A 41 15.43 -9.08 5.44
N PRO A 42 16.24 -8.25 4.73
CA PRO A 42 16.17 -8.12 3.28
C PRO A 42 16.16 -9.47 2.58
N SER A 43 15.21 -9.68 1.67
CA SER A 43 15.15 -10.93 0.88
C SER A 43 15.99 -10.77 -0.38
N ARG A 44 15.75 -9.70 -1.14
CA ARG A 44 16.49 -9.31 -2.35
C ARG A 44 16.52 -10.40 -3.42
N PHE A 45 15.52 -11.27 -3.40
CA PHE A 45 15.39 -12.41 -4.29
C PHE A 45 14.48 -12.07 -5.47
N GLU A 46 14.89 -12.51 -6.67
CA GLU A 46 14.06 -12.60 -7.86
C GLU A 46 14.21 -14.02 -8.40
N GLY A 47 13.11 -14.66 -8.77
CA GLY A 47 13.15 -16.03 -9.26
C GLY A 47 11.78 -16.65 -9.46
N ASP A 48 11.80 -17.94 -9.75
CA ASP A 48 10.65 -18.73 -10.16
C ASP A 48 10.71 -20.10 -9.51
N ILE A 49 9.55 -20.64 -9.17
CA ILE A 49 9.39 -22.03 -8.71
C ILE A 49 8.13 -22.56 -9.37
N ILE A 50 8.24 -23.73 -10.01
CA ILE A 50 7.12 -24.41 -10.66
C ILE A 50 6.68 -25.55 -9.76
N ASP A 51 5.36 -25.72 -9.65
CA ASP A 51 4.70 -26.79 -8.90
C ASP A 51 5.13 -26.86 -7.42
N LEU A 52 4.70 -25.84 -6.66
CA LEU A 52 4.93 -25.74 -5.22
C LEU A 52 4.30 -26.90 -4.45
N GLU A 53 4.94 -27.28 -3.34
CA GLU A 53 4.40 -28.29 -2.42
C GLU A 53 3.10 -27.82 -1.77
N ILE A 54 2.10 -28.71 -1.69
CA ILE A 54 0.76 -28.38 -1.18
C ILE A 54 0.36 -29.37 -0.09
N THR A 55 -0.11 -28.84 1.04
CA THR A 55 -0.90 -29.59 2.04
C THR A 55 -2.40 -29.31 1.81
N GLY A 56 -3.23 -30.34 1.91
CA GLY A 56 -4.67 -30.22 1.61
C GLY A 56 -4.95 -30.36 0.11
N LYS A 57 -5.98 -29.67 -0.39
CA LYS A 57 -6.34 -29.69 -1.82
C LYS A 57 -6.78 -28.31 -2.28
N ILE A 58 -6.03 -27.70 -3.20
CA ILE A 58 -6.47 -26.47 -3.85
C ILE A 58 -7.78 -26.78 -4.61
N PRO A 59 -8.87 -26.03 -4.38
CA PRO A 59 -10.09 -26.18 -5.14
C PRO A 59 -9.83 -26.00 -6.64
N LYS A 60 -10.27 -26.96 -7.45
CA LYS A 60 -9.98 -26.99 -8.90
C LYS A 60 -10.58 -25.82 -9.70
N GLU A 61 -11.56 -25.16 -9.11
CA GLU A 61 -12.25 -23.99 -9.67
C GLU A 61 -11.49 -22.67 -9.46
N ILE A 62 -10.43 -22.66 -8.64
CA ILE A 62 -9.54 -21.50 -8.54
C ILE A 62 -8.59 -21.54 -9.76
N ASP A 63 -8.78 -20.58 -10.67
CA ASP A 63 -7.99 -20.42 -11.88
C ASP A 63 -7.61 -18.94 -12.06
N GLY A 64 -6.42 -18.57 -11.63
CA GLY A 64 -6.06 -17.16 -11.48
C GLY A 64 -4.66 -16.95 -10.91
N THR A 65 -4.36 -15.70 -10.60
CA THR A 65 -3.08 -15.33 -10.01
C THR A 65 -3.29 -14.39 -8.83
N PHE A 66 -2.72 -14.76 -7.68
CA PHE A 66 -2.62 -13.87 -6.53
C PHE A 66 -1.33 -13.05 -6.65
N TYR A 67 -1.48 -11.75 -6.89
CA TYR A 67 -0.39 -10.79 -6.93
C TYR A 67 -0.30 -10.05 -5.61
N ARG A 68 0.92 -9.76 -5.16
CA ARG A 68 1.15 -8.94 -3.97
C ARG A 68 2.51 -8.27 -4.01
N VAL A 69 2.71 -7.20 -3.23
CA VAL A 69 3.98 -6.45 -3.20
C VAL A 69 4.55 -6.31 -1.80
N GLN A 70 5.88 -6.41 -1.69
CA GLN A 70 6.64 -6.12 -0.46
C GLN A 70 7.66 -4.99 -0.68
N PRO A 71 7.81 -4.08 0.31
CA PRO A 71 8.99 -3.25 0.42
C PRO A 71 10.24 -4.07 0.77
N ASP A 72 11.22 -4.12 -0.13
CA ASP A 72 12.45 -4.88 0.02
C ASP A 72 13.67 -4.08 -0.45
N HIS A 73 14.31 -3.38 0.49
CA HIS A 73 15.52 -2.59 0.25
C HIS A 73 16.58 -3.38 -0.52
N ARG A 74 16.88 -2.90 -1.73
CA ARG A 74 17.87 -3.56 -2.57
C ARG A 74 19.30 -3.28 -2.14
N PHE A 75 19.54 -2.17 -1.46
CA PHE A 75 20.84 -1.78 -0.89
C PHE A 75 20.65 -1.27 0.56
N PRO A 76 21.72 -1.29 1.39
CA PRO A 76 21.68 -0.66 2.70
C PRO A 76 21.29 0.82 2.58
N PRO A 77 20.32 1.30 3.38
CA PRO A 77 19.86 2.68 3.31
C PRO A 77 20.95 3.68 3.68
N LEU A 78 20.84 4.92 3.19
CA LEU A 78 21.78 6.00 3.55
C LEU A 78 21.74 6.35 5.03
N PHE A 79 20.57 6.17 5.67
CA PHE A 79 20.31 6.46 7.07
C PHE A 79 19.93 5.18 7.81
N GLU A 80 20.48 5.01 9.01
CA GLU A 80 20.31 3.80 9.82
C GLU A 80 18.87 3.58 10.29
N ASP A 81 18.14 4.67 10.49
CA ASP A 81 16.74 4.77 10.96
C ASP A 81 15.70 4.63 9.83
N ASP A 82 16.08 4.09 8.66
CA ASP A 82 15.13 3.97 7.55
C ASP A 82 14.00 2.97 7.85
N ILE A 83 12.82 3.25 7.29
CA ILE A 83 11.58 2.56 7.64
C ILE A 83 11.19 1.50 6.60
N HIS A 84 10.33 0.56 7.02
CA HIS A 84 9.81 -0.49 6.15
C HIS A 84 9.22 0.06 4.84
N PHE A 85 8.44 1.15 4.91
CA PHE A 85 7.74 1.72 3.76
C PHE A 85 8.62 2.40 2.71
N ASN A 86 9.94 2.51 2.93
CA ASN A 86 10.89 3.12 1.99
C ASN A 86 11.68 2.10 1.14
N GLY A 87 11.48 0.79 1.35
CA GLY A 87 12.14 -0.26 0.56
C GLY A 87 11.59 -0.39 -0.86
N ASP A 88 12.40 -0.87 -1.81
CA ASP A 88 11.98 -1.02 -3.21
C ASP A 88 10.85 -2.06 -3.39
N GLY A 89 9.91 -1.80 -4.29
CA GLY A 89 8.79 -2.72 -4.54
C GLY A 89 9.24 -4.02 -5.18
N SER A 90 8.97 -5.15 -4.52
CA SER A 90 9.16 -6.50 -5.06
C SER A 90 7.80 -7.21 -5.15
N VAL A 91 7.39 -7.55 -6.38
CA VAL A 91 6.09 -8.14 -6.69
C VAL A 91 6.21 -9.66 -6.73
N THR A 92 5.33 -10.33 -6.00
CA THR A 92 5.15 -11.78 -6.01
C THR A 92 3.87 -12.13 -6.76
N ALA A 93 3.92 -13.19 -7.58
CA ALA A 93 2.77 -13.81 -8.22
C ALA A 93 2.70 -15.29 -7.83
N ILE A 94 1.56 -15.72 -7.30
CA ILE A 94 1.20 -17.13 -7.08
C ILE A 94 0.15 -17.50 -8.11
N ARG A 95 0.56 -18.19 -9.17
CA ARG A 95 -0.34 -18.63 -10.25
C ARG A 95 -0.96 -19.95 -9.86
N ILE A 96 -2.28 -20.02 -9.84
CA ILE A 96 -3.03 -21.20 -9.44
C ILE A 96 -3.86 -21.63 -10.63
N ALA A 97 -3.70 -22.89 -11.05
CA ALA A 97 -4.50 -23.47 -12.11
C ALA A 97 -4.60 -24.98 -11.89
N GLN A 98 -5.79 -25.55 -12.08
CA GLN A 98 -6.03 -27.00 -12.05
C GLN A 98 -5.57 -27.71 -10.75
N GLY A 99 -5.50 -26.97 -9.64
CA GLY A 99 -5.05 -27.49 -8.35
C GLY A 99 -3.53 -27.46 -8.13
N HIS A 100 -2.77 -26.85 -9.04
CA HIS A 100 -1.33 -26.60 -8.93
C HIS A 100 -1.07 -25.12 -8.63
N ALA A 101 0.12 -24.83 -8.10
CA ALA A 101 0.54 -23.45 -7.82
C ALA A 101 2.01 -23.20 -8.22
N ASP A 102 2.25 -22.12 -8.96
CA ASP A 102 3.59 -21.66 -9.34
C ASP A 102 3.91 -20.31 -8.68
N PHE A 103 5.18 -20.09 -8.37
CA PHE A 103 5.70 -18.85 -7.81
C PHE A 103 6.56 -18.08 -8.83
N LYS A 104 6.39 -16.76 -8.86
CA LYS A 104 7.34 -15.85 -9.52
C LYS A 104 7.48 -14.56 -8.70
N GLN A 105 8.70 -14.04 -8.59
CA GLN A 105 8.96 -12.74 -7.95
C GLN A 105 9.92 -11.88 -8.76
N ARG A 106 9.59 -10.59 -8.94
CA ARG A 106 10.40 -9.58 -9.63
C ARG A 106 10.31 -8.21 -8.96
N TYR A 107 11.40 -7.45 -9.01
CA TYR A 107 11.39 -6.05 -8.60
C TYR A 107 10.70 -5.15 -9.63
N VAL A 108 10.04 -4.11 -9.14
CA VAL A 108 9.57 -3.00 -9.98
C VAL A 108 10.77 -2.14 -10.35
N GLN A 109 11.11 -2.06 -11.63
CA GLN A 109 12.28 -1.32 -12.11
C GLN A 109 11.99 0.17 -12.33
N THR A 110 11.67 0.87 -11.23
CA THR A 110 11.46 2.33 -11.21
C THR A 110 12.74 3.09 -11.58
N GLU A 111 12.66 4.40 -11.85
CA GLU A 111 13.88 5.21 -12.06
C GLU A 111 14.78 5.19 -10.82
N ARG A 112 14.19 5.19 -9.62
CA ARG A 112 14.91 4.97 -8.36
C ARG A 112 15.70 3.67 -8.38
N TYR A 113 15.02 2.54 -8.65
CA TYR A 113 15.66 1.22 -8.73
C TYR A 113 16.84 1.23 -9.71
N LYS A 114 16.62 1.79 -10.91
CA LYS A 114 17.62 1.85 -11.99
C LYS A 114 18.84 2.67 -11.58
N ALA A 115 18.64 3.85 -10.99
CA ALA A 115 19.71 4.72 -10.54
C ALA A 115 20.56 4.05 -9.43
N GLU A 116 19.92 3.45 -8.44
CA GLU A 116 20.62 2.77 -7.34
C GLU A 116 21.35 1.51 -7.81
N THR A 117 20.82 0.78 -8.79
CA THR A 117 21.57 -0.36 -9.36
C THR A 117 22.75 0.05 -10.20
N ALA A 118 22.62 1.09 -11.02
CA ALA A 118 23.76 1.63 -11.76
C ALA A 118 24.88 2.06 -10.80
N ALA A 119 24.52 2.65 -9.66
CA ALA A 119 25.49 3.05 -8.62
C ALA A 119 25.91 1.92 -7.67
N ARG A 120 25.19 0.79 -7.65
CA ARG A 120 25.35 -0.33 -6.70
C ARG A 120 25.29 0.08 -5.22
N ARG A 121 24.51 1.11 -4.91
CA ARG A 121 24.31 1.66 -3.55
C ARG A 121 23.03 2.48 -3.50
N SER A 122 22.50 2.72 -2.31
CA SER A 122 21.40 3.67 -2.15
C SER A 122 21.83 5.10 -2.51
N LEU A 123 20.91 5.83 -3.14
CA LEU A 123 21.04 7.23 -3.55
C LEU A 123 19.91 8.08 -3.00
N PHE A 124 18.76 7.46 -2.68
CA PHE A 124 17.61 8.14 -2.11
C PHE A 124 17.66 8.03 -0.58
N GLY A 125 17.34 9.13 0.10
CA GLY A 125 17.44 9.27 1.55
C GLY A 125 16.17 8.86 2.29
N LYS A 126 15.85 9.62 3.34
CA LYS A 126 14.71 9.36 4.22
C LYS A 126 13.38 9.31 3.47
N TYR A 127 12.43 8.58 4.04
CA TYR A 127 11.08 8.41 3.49
C TYR A 127 10.43 9.76 3.14
N ARG A 128 10.02 9.89 1.87
CA ARG A 128 9.42 11.10 1.29
C ARG A 128 10.20 12.41 1.51
N ASN A 129 11.53 12.38 1.71
CA ASN A 129 12.36 13.57 1.89
C ASN A 129 13.45 13.75 0.80
N PRO A 130 13.19 14.54 -0.27
CA PRO A 130 14.18 14.78 -1.33
C PRO A 130 15.42 15.58 -0.88
N PHE A 131 15.37 16.30 0.24
CA PHE A 131 16.53 17.04 0.76
C PHE A 131 17.62 16.14 1.33
N THR A 132 17.30 14.87 1.57
CA THR A 132 18.24 13.87 2.07
C THR A 132 18.77 12.94 0.98
N ASP A 133 18.32 13.13 -0.26
CA ASP A 133 18.81 12.38 -1.42
C ASP A 133 20.19 12.88 -1.87
N HIS A 134 20.96 11.98 -2.47
CA HIS A 134 22.23 12.32 -3.11
C HIS A 134 22.01 13.28 -4.28
N GLU A 135 22.94 14.22 -4.50
CA GLU A 135 22.82 15.26 -5.53
C GLU A 135 22.61 14.71 -6.95
N SER A 136 23.16 13.52 -7.24
CA SER A 136 23.03 12.88 -8.57
C SER A 136 21.63 12.42 -8.93
N VAL A 137 20.68 12.40 -7.99
CA VAL A 137 19.29 11.94 -8.23
C VAL A 137 18.26 13.05 -8.01
N LYS A 138 18.69 14.32 -7.90
CA LYS A 138 17.75 15.46 -7.87
C LYS A 138 16.94 15.51 -9.17
N GLY A 139 15.62 15.70 -9.04
CA GLY A 139 14.69 15.69 -10.17
C GLY A 139 14.28 14.29 -10.68
N VAL A 140 14.80 13.22 -10.08
CA VAL A 140 14.35 11.85 -10.35
C VAL A 140 13.09 11.55 -9.52
N ILE A 141 12.11 10.88 -10.12
CA ILE A 141 10.92 10.41 -9.41
C ILE A 141 11.35 9.40 -8.34
N ARG A 142 10.97 9.65 -7.08
CA ARG A 142 11.47 8.90 -5.91
C ARG A 142 10.73 7.59 -5.63
N THR A 143 9.63 7.35 -6.34
CA THR A 143 8.68 6.31 -6.01
C THR A 143 9.31 4.92 -6.01
N ALA A 144 8.96 4.15 -4.98
CA ALA A 144 9.40 2.77 -4.81
C ALA A 144 8.42 1.75 -5.41
N SER A 145 7.20 2.18 -5.80
CA SER A 145 6.11 1.31 -6.29
C SER A 145 5.88 0.07 -5.42
N ASN A 146 5.87 0.27 -4.09
CA ASN A 146 5.93 -0.82 -3.11
C ASN A 146 4.64 -1.05 -2.32
N THR A 147 3.56 -0.31 -2.59
CA THR A 147 2.35 -0.32 -1.76
C THR A 147 1.27 -1.25 -2.27
N ASN A 148 0.91 -1.19 -3.56
CA ASN A 148 -0.12 -2.05 -4.13
C ASN A 148 0.25 -2.50 -5.54
N ILE A 149 -0.36 -3.61 -5.98
CA ILE A 149 -0.26 -4.17 -7.32
C ILE A 149 -1.67 -4.52 -7.81
N THR A 150 -2.22 -3.69 -8.71
CA THR A 150 -3.60 -3.86 -9.21
C THR A 150 -3.61 -4.23 -10.68
N PHE A 151 -4.60 -5.02 -11.13
CA PHE A 151 -4.77 -5.33 -12.54
C PHE A 151 -5.60 -4.25 -13.23
N TRP A 152 -5.10 -3.73 -14.35
CA TRP A 152 -5.77 -2.70 -15.13
C TRP A 152 -5.55 -2.92 -16.62
N ARG A 153 -6.63 -3.20 -17.35
CA ARG A 153 -6.64 -3.24 -18.82
C ARG A 153 -5.49 -4.07 -19.43
N GLY A 154 -5.20 -5.24 -18.86
CA GLY A 154 -4.17 -6.18 -19.33
C GLY A 154 -2.76 -5.98 -18.78
N MET A 155 -2.56 -5.00 -17.89
CA MET A 155 -1.29 -4.78 -17.21
C MET A 155 -1.48 -4.81 -15.70
N LEU A 156 -0.40 -4.95 -14.97
CA LEU A 156 -0.38 -4.65 -13.53
C LEU A 156 0.09 -3.21 -13.32
N LEU A 157 -0.51 -2.50 -12.36
CA LEU A 157 -0.07 -1.19 -11.89
C LEU A 157 0.58 -1.36 -10.51
N ALA A 158 1.90 -1.22 -10.45
CA ALA A 158 2.65 -1.17 -9.20
C ALA A 158 2.68 0.27 -8.68
N SER A 159 1.97 0.51 -7.58
CA SER A 159 1.63 1.85 -7.12
C SER A 159 2.22 2.19 -5.76
N LYS A 160 2.51 3.46 -5.57
CA LYS A 160 2.92 4.09 -4.31
C LYS A 160 2.49 5.55 -4.35
N GLU A 161 1.89 6.02 -3.26
CA GLU A 161 1.21 7.32 -3.17
C GLU A 161 2.07 8.57 -3.47
N ASP A 162 3.40 8.45 -3.52
CA ASP A 162 4.33 9.55 -3.75
C ASP A 162 4.84 9.65 -5.20
N GLY A 163 4.27 8.88 -6.11
CA GLY A 163 4.62 8.93 -7.52
C GLY A 163 3.55 8.33 -8.43
N PRO A 164 3.74 8.42 -9.75
CA PRO A 164 2.92 7.71 -10.73
C PRO A 164 3.16 6.19 -10.66
N PRO A 165 2.16 5.37 -11.05
CA PRO A 165 2.30 3.93 -11.05
C PRO A 165 3.26 3.45 -12.15
N PHE A 166 3.76 2.23 -11.99
CA PHE A 166 4.53 1.51 -13.00
C PHE A 166 3.72 0.37 -13.59
N ALA A 167 3.64 0.33 -14.93
CA ALA A 167 3.04 -0.79 -15.64
C ALA A 167 3.99 -2.00 -15.64
N MET A 168 3.45 -3.18 -15.37
CA MET A 168 4.16 -4.46 -15.45
C MET A 168 3.34 -5.48 -16.23
N ASP A 169 4.02 -6.43 -16.87
CA ASP A 169 3.38 -7.57 -17.52
C ASP A 169 2.87 -8.59 -16.48
N PRO A 170 1.60 -9.04 -16.53
CA PRO A 170 1.04 -9.96 -15.54
C PRO A 170 1.65 -11.39 -15.60
N ALA A 171 2.15 -11.82 -16.76
CA ALA A 171 2.75 -13.14 -16.95
C ALA A 171 4.25 -13.15 -16.62
N THR A 172 5.01 -12.16 -17.07
CA THR A 172 6.46 -12.14 -16.87
C THR A 172 6.89 -11.38 -15.61
N LEU A 173 6.03 -10.50 -15.09
CA LEU A 173 6.35 -9.47 -14.10
C LEU A 173 7.47 -8.51 -14.56
N GLU A 174 7.73 -8.41 -15.87
CA GLU A 174 8.65 -7.41 -16.40
C GLU A 174 8.04 -6.02 -16.22
N THR A 175 8.87 -5.07 -15.78
CA THR A 175 8.47 -3.66 -15.72
C THR A 175 8.49 -3.06 -17.12
N LEU A 176 7.32 -2.65 -17.61
CA LEU A 176 7.16 -2.01 -18.91
C LEU A 176 7.60 -0.55 -18.86
N GLY A 177 7.28 0.14 -17.76
CA GLY A 177 7.66 1.54 -17.55
C GLY A 177 6.64 2.32 -16.73
N ARG A 178 6.93 3.59 -16.48
CA ARG A 178 6.02 4.51 -15.80
C ARG A 178 4.74 4.68 -16.61
N TYR A 179 3.59 4.67 -15.96
CA TYR A 179 2.29 4.76 -16.61
C TYR A 179 1.58 6.07 -16.24
N ASP A 180 1.28 6.89 -17.23
CA ASP A 180 0.60 8.20 -17.10
C ASP A 180 -0.76 8.23 -17.80
N PHE A 181 -1.32 7.03 -18.04
CA PHE A 181 -2.61 6.84 -18.71
C PHE A 181 -2.62 7.44 -20.12
N GLU A 182 -1.56 7.16 -20.89
CA GLU A 182 -1.39 7.68 -22.26
C GLU A 182 -1.36 9.22 -22.28
N GLY A 183 -0.69 9.82 -21.29
CA GLY A 183 -0.54 11.26 -21.12
C GLY A 183 -1.74 11.98 -20.48
N GLN A 184 -2.76 11.25 -20.01
CA GLN A 184 -3.96 11.84 -19.42
C GLN A 184 -3.79 12.26 -17.96
N ILE A 185 -2.90 11.61 -17.19
CA ILE A 185 -2.64 11.96 -15.79
C ILE A 185 -1.19 12.41 -15.65
N LEU A 186 -1.02 13.71 -15.42
CA LEU A 186 0.29 14.37 -15.35
C LEU A 186 0.64 14.88 -13.95
N ALA A 187 -0.21 14.60 -12.96
CA ALA A 187 0.07 14.88 -11.56
C ALA A 187 1.35 14.14 -11.10
N PRO A 188 2.11 14.71 -10.15
CA PRO A 188 3.32 14.08 -9.61
C PRO A 188 3.04 12.78 -8.85
N THR A 189 1.84 12.63 -8.31
CA THR A 189 1.44 11.54 -7.42
C THR A 189 0.22 10.81 -7.96
N PHE A 190 0.03 9.57 -7.51
CA PHE A 190 -1.12 8.74 -7.82
C PHE A 190 -1.40 7.78 -6.65
N THR A 191 -2.67 7.56 -6.33
CA THR A 191 -3.04 6.69 -5.21
C THR A 191 -2.54 5.24 -5.37
N ALA A 192 -2.17 4.61 -4.26
CA ALA A 192 -1.95 3.16 -4.24
C ALA A 192 -3.25 2.36 -4.09
N HIS A 193 -4.39 3.04 -3.91
CA HIS A 193 -5.70 2.46 -3.63
C HIS A 193 -6.77 2.86 -4.64
N PRO A 194 -6.54 2.68 -5.96
CA PRO A 194 -7.59 2.88 -6.94
C PRO A 194 -8.73 1.90 -6.67
N LYS A 195 -9.96 2.31 -7.00
CA LYS A 195 -11.16 1.49 -6.85
C LYS A 195 -11.75 1.21 -8.22
N PHE A 196 -12.29 0.01 -8.41
CA PHE A 196 -12.85 -0.41 -9.68
C PHE A 196 -14.35 -0.62 -9.50
N ASP A 197 -15.15 0.08 -10.30
CA ASP A 197 -16.59 -0.08 -10.28
C ASP A 197 -16.95 -1.33 -11.12
N PRO A 198 -17.53 -2.37 -10.49
CA PRO A 198 -17.80 -3.64 -11.16
C PRO A 198 -18.94 -3.56 -12.19
N ASP A 199 -19.81 -2.54 -12.11
CA ASP A 199 -20.94 -2.40 -13.03
C ASP A 199 -20.55 -1.66 -14.32
N THR A 200 -19.60 -0.73 -14.21
CA THR A 200 -19.19 0.15 -15.32
C THR A 200 -17.80 -0.17 -15.87
N GLY A 201 -16.98 -0.89 -15.12
CA GLY A 201 -15.57 -1.15 -15.45
C GLY A 201 -14.67 0.10 -15.32
N GLU A 202 -15.18 1.17 -14.71
CA GLU A 202 -14.42 2.39 -14.46
C GLU A 202 -13.40 2.19 -13.33
N MET A 203 -12.25 2.84 -13.45
CA MET A 203 -11.31 3.03 -12.36
C MET A 203 -11.48 4.43 -11.78
N LEU A 204 -11.77 4.50 -10.48
CA LEU A 204 -11.78 5.72 -9.70
C LEU A 204 -10.46 5.84 -8.96
N CYS A 205 -9.81 6.99 -9.07
CA CYS A 205 -8.51 7.22 -8.49
C CYS A 205 -8.37 8.67 -8.04
N PHE A 206 -7.33 8.91 -7.24
CA PHE A 206 -7.05 10.23 -6.68
C PHE A 206 -5.55 10.41 -6.47
N ALA A 207 -5.17 11.63 -6.13
CA ALA A 207 -3.83 12.01 -5.72
C ALA A 207 -3.92 13.10 -4.66
N TYR A 208 -3.05 13.05 -3.67
CA TYR A 208 -2.79 14.16 -2.75
C TYR A 208 -1.36 14.68 -2.99
N GLU A 209 -1.07 15.92 -2.60
CA GLU A 209 0.13 16.65 -3.06
C GLU A 209 0.23 16.74 -4.59
N ALA A 210 -0.93 16.88 -5.25
CA ALA A 210 -1.04 16.78 -6.70
C ALA A 210 -0.57 18.04 -7.44
N GLY A 211 -0.45 19.18 -6.75
CA GLY A 211 -0.26 20.50 -7.37
C GLY A 211 1.18 20.91 -7.67
N GLY A 212 2.17 20.12 -7.22
CA GLY A 212 3.59 20.47 -7.31
C GLY A 212 4.46 19.32 -7.80
N ASP A 213 5.50 18.99 -7.02
CA ASP A 213 6.44 17.89 -7.30
C ASP A 213 6.15 16.61 -6.51
N GLY A 214 5.07 16.60 -5.72
CA GLY A 214 4.68 15.46 -4.86
C GLY A 214 5.49 15.35 -3.56
N SER A 215 6.38 16.30 -3.29
CA SER A 215 7.21 16.40 -2.07
C SER A 215 7.15 17.79 -1.41
N ASP A 216 6.44 18.73 -2.00
CA ASP A 216 6.29 20.13 -1.58
C ASP A 216 5.25 20.36 -0.46
N CYS A 217 4.64 19.29 0.06
CA CYS A 217 3.56 19.36 1.05
C CYS A 217 2.34 20.15 0.52
N SER A 218 2.12 20.15 -0.80
CA SER A 218 0.96 20.78 -1.43
C SER A 218 -0.36 20.24 -0.85
N LEU A 219 -1.32 21.16 -0.69
CA LEU A 219 -2.67 20.85 -0.25
C LEU A 219 -3.59 20.41 -1.39
N ASP A 220 -3.09 20.38 -2.63
CA ASP A 220 -3.89 20.00 -3.79
C ASP A 220 -4.21 18.51 -3.78
N ILE A 221 -5.48 18.23 -4.00
CA ILE A 221 -6.02 16.90 -4.23
C ILE A 221 -6.56 16.89 -5.66
N ALA A 222 -6.27 15.85 -6.42
CA ALA A 222 -6.92 15.59 -7.70
C ALA A 222 -7.69 14.27 -7.61
N VAL A 223 -8.88 14.23 -8.21
CA VAL A 223 -9.72 13.02 -8.32
C VAL A 223 -10.05 12.81 -9.78
N TRP A 224 -9.99 11.55 -10.22
CA TRP A 224 -10.24 11.17 -11.61
C TRP A 224 -11.12 9.93 -11.70
N THR A 225 -11.95 9.91 -12.73
CA THR A 225 -12.62 8.70 -13.22
C THR A 225 -12.08 8.36 -14.58
N ILE A 226 -11.65 7.11 -14.77
CA ILE A 226 -11.17 6.58 -16.05
C ILE A 226 -12.08 5.44 -16.46
N ASN A 227 -12.69 5.54 -17.65
CA ASN A 227 -13.62 4.52 -18.09
C ASN A 227 -12.94 3.19 -18.48
N ALA A 228 -13.75 2.16 -18.76
CA ALA A 228 -13.26 0.83 -19.15
C ALA A 228 -12.36 0.83 -20.40
N ASP A 229 -12.52 1.84 -21.28
CA ASP A 229 -11.68 2.06 -22.46
C ASP A 229 -10.39 2.85 -22.16
N GLY A 230 -10.15 3.21 -20.89
CA GLY A 230 -8.97 3.92 -20.44
C GLY A 230 -8.99 5.42 -20.72
N VAL A 231 -10.15 6.00 -21.01
CA VAL A 231 -10.32 7.44 -21.22
C VAL A 231 -10.72 8.09 -19.91
N LYS A 232 -10.00 9.15 -19.52
CA LYS A 232 -10.34 9.99 -18.37
C LYS A 232 -11.62 10.77 -18.68
N THR A 233 -12.69 10.44 -17.98
CA THR A 233 -14.03 11.04 -18.15
C THR A 233 -14.31 12.17 -17.18
N GLU A 234 -13.70 12.11 -15.99
CA GLU A 234 -13.88 13.10 -14.93
C GLU A 234 -12.53 13.52 -14.36
N GLU A 235 -12.42 14.80 -14.00
CA GLU A 235 -11.29 15.35 -13.27
C GLU A 235 -11.78 16.52 -12.42
N ALA A 236 -11.48 16.47 -11.12
CA ALA A 236 -11.76 17.57 -10.20
C ALA A 236 -10.58 17.79 -9.25
N TRP A 237 -10.33 19.06 -8.94
CA TRP A 237 -9.25 19.49 -8.06
C TRP A 237 -9.82 20.15 -6.80
N TYR A 238 -9.28 19.77 -5.65
CA TYR A 238 -9.73 20.22 -4.34
C TYR A 238 -8.53 20.64 -3.47
N LYS A 239 -8.82 21.26 -2.33
CA LYS A 239 -7.81 21.60 -1.32
C LYS A 239 -8.10 20.88 -0.01
N ALA A 240 -7.06 20.24 0.54
CA ALA A 240 -7.08 19.66 1.87
C ALA A 240 -7.08 20.76 2.97
N PRO A 241 -7.73 20.53 4.12
CA PRO A 241 -7.67 21.43 5.28
C PRO A 241 -6.26 21.66 5.83
N PHE A 242 -5.38 20.67 5.69
CA PHE A 242 -3.96 20.73 6.02
C PHE A 242 -3.18 19.69 5.20
N GLY A 243 -1.84 19.81 5.17
CA GLY A 243 -0.97 18.86 4.50
C GLY A 243 -0.87 17.60 5.34
N GLY A 244 -1.55 16.52 4.94
CA GLY A 244 -1.62 15.28 5.67
C GLY A 244 -1.87 14.09 4.76
N MET A 245 -1.82 12.89 5.31
CA MET A 245 -1.93 11.67 4.52
C MET A 245 -3.39 11.37 4.17
N ILE A 246 -3.67 11.22 2.87
CA ILE A 246 -4.90 10.62 2.33
C ILE A 246 -4.47 9.32 1.65
N HIS A 247 -4.48 8.22 2.39
CA HIS A 247 -3.89 6.96 1.92
C HIS A 247 -4.85 6.15 1.04
N ASP A 248 -6.10 6.06 1.46
CA ASP A 248 -7.14 5.22 0.87
C ASP A 248 -8.39 6.07 0.55
N ALA A 249 -9.34 5.51 -0.19
CA ALA A 249 -10.61 6.14 -0.51
C ALA A 249 -11.75 5.13 -0.56
N GLY A 250 -12.91 5.54 -0.05
CA GLY A 250 -14.17 4.81 -0.24
C GLY A 250 -14.89 5.34 -1.47
N VAL A 251 -15.50 4.48 -2.28
CA VAL A 251 -16.29 4.89 -3.44
C VAL A 251 -17.70 4.30 -3.37
N SER A 252 -18.70 5.16 -3.50
CA SER A 252 -20.10 4.77 -3.72
C SER A 252 -20.46 4.97 -5.19
N LYS A 253 -21.73 4.77 -5.54
CA LYS A 253 -22.22 5.01 -6.89
C LYS A 253 -21.92 6.43 -7.38
N ASN A 254 -22.17 7.45 -6.55
CA ASN A 254 -22.12 8.85 -6.91
C ASN A 254 -21.03 9.66 -6.18
N TYR A 255 -20.35 9.10 -5.19
CA TYR A 255 -19.40 9.84 -4.35
C TYR A 255 -18.10 9.09 -4.09
N MET A 256 -17.05 9.85 -3.76
CA MET A 256 -15.81 9.36 -3.19
C MET A 256 -15.59 9.99 -1.81
N VAL A 257 -15.14 9.19 -0.85
CA VAL A 257 -14.77 9.59 0.51
C VAL A 257 -13.25 9.52 0.63
N LEU A 258 -12.63 10.60 1.09
CA LEU A 258 -11.20 10.80 1.25
C LEU A 258 -10.87 11.04 2.74
N PRO A 259 -10.49 9.99 3.50
CA PRO A 259 -10.05 10.14 4.88
C PRO A 259 -8.69 10.84 4.94
N LEU A 260 -8.63 11.98 5.62
CA LEU A 260 -7.41 12.75 5.88
C LEU A 260 -7.00 12.55 7.34
N THR A 261 -5.93 11.79 7.52
CA THR A 261 -5.39 11.40 8.83
C THR A 261 -4.61 12.56 9.46
N PRO A 262 -4.72 12.82 10.78
CA PRO A 262 -4.00 13.87 11.51
C PRO A 262 -2.50 13.57 11.71
N ILE A 263 -1.84 13.13 10.63
CA ILE A 263 -0.40 12.98 10.51
C ILE A 263 0.10 14.05 9.52
N LYS A 264 0.61 15.16 10.07
CA LYS A 264 0.87 16.39 9.34
C LYS A 264 2.23 16.39 8.66
N MET A 265 2.25 16.93 7.46
CA MET A 265 3.45 17.20 6.69
C MET A 265 4.06 18.54 7.07
N ASP A 266 5.39 18.65 7.02
CA ASP A 266 6.08 19.93 7.20
C ASP A 266 7.32 20.02 6.30
N TYR A 267 7.28 20.98 5.38
CA TYR A 267 8.32 21.20 4.38
C TYR A 267 9.63 21.76 4.98
N GLU A 268 9.55 22.62 6.01
CA GLU A 268 10.74 23.19 6.65
C GLU A 268 11.45 22.18 7.54
N ARG A 269 10.69 21.25 8.17
CA ARG A 269 11.23 20.07 8.85
C ARG A 269 11.99 19.19 7.87
N MET A 270 11.43 18.95 6.68
CA MET A 270 12.10 18.17 5.63
C MET A 270 13.41 18.83 5.17
N LYS A 271 13.42 20.15 4.93
CA LYS A 271 14.62 20.91 4.55
C LYS A 271 15.76 20.81 5.57
N LYS A 272 15.42 20.67 6.86
CA LYS A 272 16.38 20.44 7.95
C LYS A 272 16.82 18.97 8.07
N GLY A 273 16.37 18.10 7.17
CA GLY A 273 16.67 16.66 7.17
C GLY A 273 15.76 15.81 8.05
N GLY A 274 14.68 16.38 8.60
CA GLY A 274 13.71 15.68 9.44
C GLY A 274 12.72 14.82 8.65
N ALA A 275 11.87 14.09 9.36
CA ALA A 275 10.79 13.30 8.76
C ALA A 275 9.77 14.20 8.06
N LYS A 276 9.14 13.71 6.98
CA LYS A 276 8.04 14.43 6.34
C LYS A 276 6.83 14.56 7.26
N PHE A 277 6.52 13.52 8.01
CA PHE A 277 5.30 13.37 8.78
C PHE A 277 5.55 13.49 10.29
N ALA A 278 4.58 14.06 11.00
CA ALA A 278 4.49 14.07 12.46
C ALA A 278 3.03 13.95 12.89
N TRP A 279 2.74 13.15 13.90
CA TRP A 279 1.38 13.02 14.44
C TRP A 279 0.94 14.29 15.17
N ASP A 280 -0.27 14.79 14.88
CA ASP A 280 -0.85 15.89 15.64
C ASP A 280 -1.96 15.37 16.56
N PRO A 281 -1.72 15.23 17.88
CA PRO A 281 -2.70 14.71 18.82
C PRO A 281 -3.87 15.68 19.09
N LYS A 282 -3.80 16.91 18.56
CA LYS A 282 -4.83 17.94 18.74
C LYS A 282 -5.66 18.18 17.47
N GLU A 283 -5.27 17.58 16.36
CA GLU A 283 -6.00 17.69 15.10
C GLU A 283 -7.09 16.63 15.02
N ASP A 284 -8.22 17.00 14.42
CA ASP A 284 -9.28 16.05 14.16
C ASP A 284 -8.90 15.08 13.04
N GLN A 285 -9.60 13.96 12.95
CA GLN A 285 -9.61 13.21 11.70
C GLN A 285 -10.70 13.81 10.78
N TRP A 286 -10.42 13.88 9.49
CA TRP A 286 -11.29 14.54 8.51
C TRP A 286 -11.74 13.57 7.41
N TYR A 287 -12.98 13.71 6.95
CA TYR A 287 -13.51 12.94 5.83
C TYR A 287 -13.96 13.91 4.73
N GLY A 288 -13.27 13.91 3.59
CA GLY A 288 -13.64 14.69 2.42
C GLY A 288 -14.60 13.90 1.55
N LEU A 289 -15.83 14.38 1.38
CA LEU A 289 -16.83 13.78 0.49
C LEU A 289 -16.89 14.60 -0.80
N VAL A 290 -16.66 13.95 -1.94
CA VAL A 290 -16.68 14.59 -3.26
C VAL A 290 -17.60 13.85 -4.22
N PRO A 291 -18.28 14.56 -5.13
CA PRO A 291 -19.04 13.91 -6.20
C PRO A 291 -18.10 13.19 -7.18
N ARG A 292 -18.51 12.02 -7.66
CA ARG A 292 -17.80 11.22 -8.66
C ARG A 292 -17.80 11.87 -10.04
N THR A 293 -18.88 12.61 -10.36
CA THR A 293 -19.12 13.20 -11.69
C THR A 293 -19.40 14.69 -11.56
N GLY A 294 -18.84 15.51 -12.45
CA GLY A 294 -19.11 16.95 -12.52
C GLY A 294 -18.65 17.75 -11.31
N GLY A 295 -17.69 17.22 -10.54
CA GLY A 295 -17.19 17.86 -9.32
C GLY A 295 -16.42 19.15 -9.58
N LYS A 296 -16.64 20.13 -8.71
CA LYS A 296 -15.95 21.43 -8.71
C LYS A 296 -15.20 21.64 -7.39
N PRO A 297 -14.19 22.52 -7.35
CA PRO A 297 -13.40 22.76 -6.14
C PRO A 297 -14.23 23.06 -4.87
N GLU A 298 -15.36 23.75 -5.01
CA GLU A 298 -16.27 24.10 -3.92
C GLU A 298 -17.21 22.98 -3.45
N ASP A 299 -17.31 21.87 -4.19
CA ASP A 299 -18.26 20.79 -3.91
C ASP A 299 -17.78 19.81 -2.83
N ILE A 300 -16.51 19.90 -2.40
CA ILE A 300 -15.99 19.03 -1.33
C ILE A 300 -16.60 19.39 0.03
N ILE A 301 -17.22 18.41 0.66
CA ILE A 301 -17.75 18.53 2.02
C ILE A 301 -16.78 17.86 2.98
N TRP A 302 -16.21 18.64 3.89
CA TRP A 302 -15.33 18.12 4.93
C TRP A 302 -16.10 17.85 6.22
N PHE A 303 -16.16 16.61 6.64
CA PHE A 303 -16.64 16.21 7.97
C PHE A 303 -15.48 16.09 8.95
N ARG A 304 -15.76 16.28 10.24
CA ARG A 304 -14.78 16.19 11.33
C ARG A 304 -15.20 15.13 12.34
N ALA A 305 -14.27 14.32 12.80
CA ALA A 305 -14.46 13.45 13.94
C ALA A 305 -13.31 13.62 14.93
N ASP A 306 -13.49 13.12 16.15
CA ASP A 306 -12.46 13.20 17.18
C ASP A 306 -11.18 12.51 16.69
N ASN A 307 -10.02 12.95 17.21
CA ASN A 307 -8.71 12.47 16.79
C ASN A 307 -8.64 10.93 16.74
N GLY A 308 -8.03 10.42 15.69
CA GLY A 308 -7.89 8.99 15.44
C GLY A 308 -7.12 8.75 14.15
N PHE A 309 -6.68 7.52 13.94
CA PHE A 309 -5.85 7.14 12.81
C PHE A 309 -6.66 6.23 11.87
N HIS A 310 -6.95 6.69 10.66
CA HIS A 310 -7.67 5.89 9.67
C HIS A 310 -6.82 4.69 9.24
N GLY A 311 -7.39 3.50 9.32
CA GLY A 311 -6.95 2.32 8.58
C GLY A 311 -7.60 2.25 7.20
N HIS A 312 -7.60 1.06 6.62
CA HIS A 312 -8.12 0.81 5.28
C HIS A 312 -9.65 0.68 5.24
N ILE A 313 -10.22 1.11 4.12
CA ILE A 313 -11.66 1.07 3.83
C ILE A 313 -12.07 -0.39 3.61
N ALA A 314 -13.10 -0.84 4.32
CA ALA A 314 -13.77 -2.10 4.03
C ALA A 314 -14.73 -1.95 2.84
N GLY A 315 -15.65 -0.99 2.90
CA GLY A 315 -16.61 -0.76 1.83
C GLY A 315 -17.27 0.61 1.91
N CYS A 316 -17.90 1.03 0.82
CA CYS A 316 -18.56 2.32 0.70
C CYS A 316 -19.76 2.22 -0.26
N TYR A 317 -20.91 2.74 0.14
CA TYR A 317 -22.15 2.70 -0.64
C TYR A 317 -23.10 3.84 -0.27
N GLU A 318 -24.20 4.00 -1.01
CA GLU A 318 -25.27 4.94 -0.65
C GLU A 318 -26.50 4.19 -0.12
N ASN A 319 -27.01 4.60 1.04
CA ASN A 319 -28.21 4.01 1.62
C ASN A 319 -29.50 4.63 1.04
N GLU A 320 -30.66 4.15 1.49
CA GLU A 320 -31.97 4.53 0.95
C GLU A 320 -32.31 6.02 1.18
N ASP A 321 -31.72 6.65 2.20
CA ASP A 321 -31.86 8.08 2.48
C ASP A 321 -30.96 8.96 1.57
N GLY A 322 -30.10 8.33 0.75
CA GLY A 322 -29.09 9.01 -0.06
C GLY A 322 -27.87 9.47 0.73
N HIS A 323 -27.66 8.94 1.94
CA HIS A 323 -26.42 9.16 2.68
C HIS A 323 -25.35 8.18 2.24
N VAL A 324 -24.08 8.60 2.31
CA VAL A 324 -22.93 7.76 1.99
C VAL A 324 -22.50 7.01 3.25
N VAL A 325 -22.59 5.69 3.21
CA VAL A 325 -22.10 4.79 4.25
C VAL A 325 -20.69 4.38 3.89
N VAL A 326 -19.74 4.57 4.81
CA VAL A 326 -18.35 4.14 4.64
C VAL A 326 -17.87 3.41 5.89
N ASP A 327 -17.28 2.25 5.67
CA ASP A 327 -16.77 1.38 6.73
C ASP A 327 -15.24 1.34 6.63
N LEU A 328 -14.55 1.61 7.74
CA LEU A 328 -13.09 1.53 7.84
C LEU A 328 -12.65 1.30 9.27
N THR A 329 -11.47 0.72 9.44
CA THR A 329 -10.84 0.67 10.76
C THR A 329 -10.39 2.06 11.19
N VAL A 330 -10.56 2.42 12.46
CA VAL A 330 -10.03 3.67 13.03
C VAL A 330 -9.34 3.36 14.34
N ALA A 331 -8.03 3.56 14.42
CA ALA A 331 -7.29 3.40 15.66
C ALA A 331 -7.42 4.63 16.57
N ASP A 332 -7.45 4.41 17.88
CA ASP A 332 -7.58 5.45 18.91
C ASP A 332 -6.26 6.19 19.23
N GLY A 333 -5.25 6.07 18.38
CA GLY A 333 -3.96 6.75 18.52
C GLY A 333 -3.03 6.55 17.32
N ASN A 334 -1.80 7.02 17.44
CA ASN A 334 -0.82 7.00 16.36
C ASN A 334 -0.32 5.57 16.05
N VAL A 335 -0.76 5.01 14.92
CA VAL A 335 -0.30 3.70 14.42
C VAL A 335 1.14 3.77 13.91
N PHE A 336 1.52 4.89 13.29
CA PHE A 336 2.87 5.16 12.79
C PHE A 336 3.70 5.86 13.87
N PHE A 337 3.94 5.15 14.96
CA PHE A 337 4.66 5.66 16.14
C PHE A 337 6.08 6.18 15.85
N TRP A 338 6.69 5.80 14.73
CA TRP A 338 7.96 6.33 14.21
C TRP A 338 7.81 7.75 13.60
N PHE A 339 6.61 8.31 13.56
CA PHE A 339 6.34 9.71 13.28
C PHE A 339 5.66 10.35 14.51
N PRO A 340 6.42 10.61 15.59
CA PRO A 340 5.87 11.20 16.81
C PRO A 340 5.40 12.65 16.58
N PRO A 341 4.73 13.27 17.57
CA PRO A 341 4.49 14.71 17.56
C PRO A 341 5.77 15.53 17.45
N ASP A 342 5.67 16.72 16.87
CA ASP A 342 6.82 17.62 16.75
C ASP A 342 7.44 17.96 18.10
N GLY A 343 8.77 17.86 18.18
CA GLY A 343 9.53 18.13 19.40
C GLY A 343 9.56 16.97 20.40
N GLU A 344 8.91 15.84 20.08
CA GLU A 344 9.02 14.60 20.84
C GLU A 344 9.98 13.63 20.14
N GLU A 345 10.78 12.89 20.91
CA GLU A 345 11.65 11.85 20.38
C GLU A 345 10.86 10.56 20.08
N GLU A 346 11.45 9.65 19.30
CA GLU A 346 10.94 8.30 19.11
C GLU A 346 11.02 7.49 20.43
N GLY A 347 10.02 7.67 21.32
CA GLY A 347 9.82 6.94 22.58
C GLY A 347 9.04 7.80 23.60
N GLN A 348 7.97 7.41 24.31
CA GLN A 348 7.45 6.12 24.79
C GLN A 348 6.02 5.80 24.28
N PHE A 349 5.71 6.00 23.00
CA PHE A 349 4.40 5.59 22.45
C PHE A 349 4.39 4.16 21.89
N ALA A 350 5.42 3.36 22.19
CA ALA A 350 5.38 1.92 22.02
C ALA A 350 4.23 1.36 22.85
N LYS A 351 3.10 1.14 22.19
CA LYS A 351 2.51 -0.18 21.98
C LYS A 351 1.46 -0.03 20.88
N ARG A 352 1.78 -0.28 19.61
CA ARG A 352 0.72 -0.59 18.61
C ARG A 352 -0.22 -1.69 19.16
N ASN A 353 0.29 -2.56 20.03
CA ASN A 353 -0.44 -3.54 20.82
C ASN A 353 -1.22 -3.00 22.04
N LYS A 354 -1.31 -1.67 22.26
CA LYS A 354 -2.24 -1.01 23.21
C LYS A 354 -3.35 -0.25 22.49
N LEU A 355 -3.16 0.06 21.21
CA LEU A 355 -4.18 0.76 20.44
C LEU A 355 -5.38 -0.16 20.27
N SER A 356 -6.56 0.41 20.43
CA SER A 356 -7.79 -0.19 19.94
C SER A 356 -7.95 0.20 18.49
N SER A 357 -8.35 -0.74 17.64
CA SER A 357 -8.58 -0.48 16.21
C SER A 357 -9.91 -1.11 15.77
N PRO A 358 -11.04 -0.58 16.24
CA PRO A 358 -12.35 -1.04 15.81
C PRO A 358 -12.60 -0.75 14.33
N THR A 359 -13.43 -1.57 13.71
CA THR A 359 -14.09 -1.24 12.45
C THR A 359 -15.26 -0.32 12.76
N CYS A 360 -15.29 0.85 12.12
CA CYS A 360 -16.27 1.89 12.33
C CYS A 360 -17.09 2.10 11.06
N ARG A 361 -18.42 2.15 11.22
CA ARG A 361 -19.35 2.58 10.18
C ARG A 361 -19.65 4.06 10.34
N TRP A 362 -19.46 4.83 9.27
CA TRP A 362 -19.78 6.25 9.22
C TRP A 362 -20.89 6.49 8.21
N VAL A 363 -21.79 7.43 8.51
CA VAL A 363 -22.90 7.81 7.64
C VAL A 363 -22.77 9.31 7.37
N LEU A 364 -22.52 9.67 6.11
CA LEU A 364 -22.21 11.02 5.66
C LEU A 364 -23.36 11.55 4.81
N ASP A 365 -23.96 12.66 5.24
CA ASP A 365 -25.02 13.32 4.46
C ASP A 365 -24.39 14.23 3.37
N PRO A 366 -24.57 13.95 2.07
CA PRO A 366 -24.02 14.78 1.00
C PRO A 366 -24.64 16.19 0.92
N LYS A 367 -25.62 16.52 1.76
CA LYS A 367 -26.20 17.86 1.90
C LYS A 367 -25.71 18.59 3.16
N ALA A 368 -24.84 17.96 3.95
CA ALA A 368 -24.26 18.58 5.13
C ALA A 368 -23.36 19.76 4.77
N LYS A 369 -23.12 20.64 5.76
CA LYS A 369 -22.15 21.73 5.61
C LYS A 369 -20.74 21.23 5.92
N THR A 370 -19.75 21.78 5.24
CA THR A 370 -18.33 21.63 5.61
C THR A 370 -18.13 22.01 7.09
N ASN A 371 -17.26 21.27 7.78
CA ASN A 371 -17.01 21.27 9.23
C ASN A 371 -18.10 20.62 10.10
N THR A 372 -19.08 19.93 9.53
CA THR A 372 -20.02 19.11 10.32
C THR A 372 -19.25 18.08 11.16
N ARG A 373 -19.46 18.08 12.48
CA ARG A 373 -18.91 17.01 13.34
C ARG A 373 -19.78 15.76 13.28
N ILE A 374 -19.14 14.62 13.16
CA ILE A 374 -19.77 13.30 13.08
C ILE A 374 -19.16 12.36 14.14
N LYS A 375 -19.89 11.26 14.39
CA LYS A 375 -19.43 10.11 15.18
C LYS A 375 -19.75 8.84 14.38
N PRO A 376 -19.05 7.72 14.61
CA PRO A 376 -19.43 6.46 13.99
C PRO A 376 -20.89 6.12 14.34
N ALA A 377 -21.66 5.69 13.34
CA ALA A 377 -23.00 5.17 13.53
C ALA A 377 -22.97 3.78 14.19
N LEU A 378 -21.90 3.03 13.96
CA LEU A 378 -21.62 1.74 14.59
C LEU A 378 -20.11 1.58 14.79
N VAL A 379 -19.73 0.95 15.90
CA VAL A 379 -18.34 0.60 16.24
C VAL A 379 -18.29 -0.87 16.60
N TRP A 380 -17.47 -1.64 15.87
CA TRP A 380 -17.23 -3.05 16.15
C TRP A 380 -15.76 -3.26 16.51
N ALA A 381 -15.50 -3.77 17.72
CA ALA A 381 -14.17 -4.03 18.25
C ALA A 381 -13.46 -5.23 17.57
N THR A 382 -13.30 -5.20 16.25
CA THR A 382 -12.64 -6.26 15.48
C THR A 382 -11.14 -6.34 15.76
N ASN A 383 -10.48 -5.21 16.05
CA ASN A 383 -9.01 -5.11 16.09
C ASN A 383 -8.36 -5.68 14.81
N GLY A 384 -9.03 -5.45 13.68
CA GLY A 384 -8.59 -5.89 12.36
C GLY A 384 -8.15 -4.72 11.48
N GLU A 385 -7.34 -5.04 10.48
CA GLU A 385 -6.82 -4.13 9.46
C GLU A 385 -6.76 -4.92 8.13
N PHE A 386 -6.31 -4.28 7.05
CA PHE A 386 -6.28 -4.84 5.71
C PHE A 386 -7.65 -5.38 5.32
N SER A 387 -8.66 -4.52 5.50
CA SER A 387 -10.06 -4.83 5.26
C SER A 387 -10.29 -5.14 3.78
N ARG A 388 -11.02 -6.22 3.51
CA ARG A 388 -11.40 -6.65 2.16
C ARG A 388 -12.87 -6.99 2.11
N ILE A 389 -13.47 -6.77 0.96
CA ILE A 389 -14.81 -7.26 0.63
C ILE A 389 -14.73 -8.15 -0.61
N ASP A 390 -15.88 -8.67 -1.03
CA ASP A 390 -16.05 -9.19 -2.38
C ASP A 390 -16.06 -8.01 -3.35
N ASP A 391 -15.01 -7.87 -4.16
CA ASP A 391 -14.82 -6.68 -5.01
C ASP A 391 -15.96 -6.50 -6.06
N ARG A 392 -16.78 -7.54 -6.32
CA ARG A 392 -18.02 -7.45 -7.12
C ARG A 392 -19.09 -6.53 -6.49
N PHE A 393 -18.90 -6.19 -5.22
CA PHE A 393 -19.78 -5.34 -4.41
C PHE A 393 -19.17 -3.96 -4.09
N VAL A 394 -18.01 -3.60 -4.67
CA VAL A 394 -17.52 -2.22 -4.61
C VAL A 394 -18.60 -1.28 -5.17
N THR A 395 -18.81 -0.14 -4.49
CA THR A 395 -19.92 0.83 -4.68
C THR A 395 -21.32 0.40 -4.24
N LYS A 396 -21.50 -0.84 -3.78
CA LYS A 396 -22.80 -1.43 -3.45
C LYS A 396 -22.92 -1.72 -1.97
N LYS A 397 -24.17 -1.79 -1.48
CA LYS A 397 -24.44 -2.34 -0.15
C LYS A 397 -23.92 -3.78 -0.13
N TYR A 398 -23.12 -4.07 0.89
CA TYR A 398 -22.43 -5.34 1.07
C TYR A 398 -22.65 -5.83 2.50
N LYS A 399 -22.55 -7.13 2.69
CA LYS A 399 -22.72 -7.83 3.95
C LYS A 399 -21.40 -8.36 4.48
N HIS A 400 -20.51 -8.87 3.64
CA HIS A 400 -19.33 -9.63 4.06
C HIS A 400 -18.04 -8.82 3.97
N PHE A 401 -17.20 -8.86 5.01
CA PHE A 401 -15.82 -8.38 4.95
C PHE A 401 -14.84 -9.27 5.70
N TRP A 402 -13.56 -9.18 5.34
CA TRP A 402 -12.48 -9.96 5.92
C TRP A 402 -11.32 -9.05 6.33
N GLN A 403 -10.59 -9.44 7.37
CA GLN A 403 -9.46 -8.68 7.90
C GLN A 403 -8.33 -9.59 8.35
N ALA A 404 -7.10 -9.08 8.29
CA ALA A 404 -6.04 -9.57 9.16
C ALA A 404 -6.34 -9.04 10.58
N LYS A 405 -6.44 -9.94 11.58
CA LYS A 405 -6.89 -9.61 12.94
C LYS A 405 -5.75 -9.75 13.94
N VAL A 406 -5.68 -8.78 14.87
CA VAL A 406 -4.87 -8.88 16.08
C VAL A 406 -5.74 -9.36 17.24
N ASP A 407 -5.49 -10.59 17.71
CA ASP A 407 -6.06 -11.11 18.95
C ASP A 407 -4.96 -11.25 20.02
N PRO A 408 -4.78 -10.24 20.90
CA PRO A 408 -3.73 -10.26 21.91
C PRO A 408 -3.99 -11.25 23.05
N THR A 409 -5.17 -11.88 23.09
CA THR A 409 -5.51 -12.89 24.10
C THR A 409 -4.96 -14.28 23.75
N ARG A 410 -4.57 -14.48 22.49
CA ARG A 410 -3.98 -15.74 22.01
C ARG A 410 -2.50 -15.83 22.37
N PRO A 411 -1.98 -17.04 22.61
CA PRO A 411 -0.56 -17.22 22.92
C PRO A 411 0.32 -16.82 21.73
N TYR A 412 1.51 -16.30 22.03
CA TYR A 412 2.55 -16.01 21.05
C TYR A 412 3.92 -16.40 21.63
N ASP A 413 4.69 -17.18 20.89
CA ASP A 413 5.99 -17.70 21.32
C ASP A 413 7.10 -16.68 21.02
N PHE A 414 7.24 -15.68 21.89
CA PHE A 414 8.28 -14.65 21.79
C PHE A 414 9.70 -15.23 21.77
N ALA A 415 9.93 -16.37 22.43
CA ALA A 415 11.26 -16.97 22.52
C ALA A 415 11.72 -17.52 21.17
N LYS A 416 10.80 -18.10 20.39
CA LYS A 416 11.09 -18.59 19.03
C LYS A 416 10.99 -17.51 17.96
N CYS A 417 10.00 -16.63 18.07
CA CYS A 417 9.62 -15.75 16.97
C CYS A 417 10.25 -14.35 17.06
N GLY A 418 10.69 -13.94 18.25
CA GLY A 418 11.02 -12.54 18.52
C GLY A 418 9.78 -11.62 18.41
N PRO A 419 9.96 -10.29 18.36
CA PRO A 419 8.83 -9.38 18.16
C PRO A 419 8.19 -9.58 16.77
N PRO A 420 6.85 -9.57 16.66
CA PRO A 420 6.20 -9.78 15.37
C PRO A 420 6.43 -8.58 14.45
N ALA A 421 6.94 -8.86 13.24
CA ALA A 421 7.19 -7.86 12.22
C ALA A 421 5.87 -7.23 11.73
N GLY A 422 5.74 -5.89 11.84
CA GLY A 422 4.61 -5.16 11.25
C GLY A 422 3.28 -5.28 11.99
N GLY A 423 3.25 -5.90 13.18
CA GLY A 423 2.04 -6.15 13.96
C GLY A 423 1.81 -7.64 14.21
N LEU A 424 1.04 -7.97 15.25
CA LEU A 424 0.86 -9.37 15.67
C LEU A 424 -0.01 -10.18 14.71
N PHE A 425 -0.89 -9.56 13.91
CA PHE A 425 -1.84 -10.17 12.96
C PHE A 425 -1.90 -11.70 12.97
N ASN A 426 -2.30 -12.29 14.09
CA ASN A 426 -2.15 -13.71 14.39
C ASN A 426 -3.40 -14.51 14.00
N CYS A 427 -4.41 -13.80 13.51
CA CYS A 427 -5.68 -14.34 13.09
C CYS A 427 -6.09 -13.78 11.72
N VAL A 428 -6.93 -14.54 11.02
CA VAL A 428 -7.75 -14.06 9.90
C VAL A 428 -9.20 -14.08 10.35
N GLY A 429 -9.92 -12.99 10.13
CA GLY A 429 -11.32 -12.84 10.54
C GLY A 429 -12.24 -12.64 9.33
N HIS A 430 -13.40 -13.29 9.37
CA HIS A 430 -14.57 -13.03 8.54
C HIS A 430 -15.65 -12.38 9.41
N TYR A 431 -16.25 -11.32 8.89
CA TYR A 431 -17.24 -10.52 9.57
C TYR A 431 -18.44 -10.29 8.64
N THR A 432 -19.63 -10.18 9.23
CA THR A 432 -20.82 -9.73 8.49
C THR A 432 -21.49 -8.54 9.16
N TRP A 433 -22.02 -7.62 8.37
CA TRP A 433 -23.02 -6.67 8.85
C TRP A 433 -24.38 -7.37 9.03
N ASP A 434 -25.23 -6.85 9.91
CA ASP A 434 -26.61 -7.31 9.97
C ASP A 434 -27.36 -6.87 8.69
N PRO A 435 -27.99 -7.78 7.94
CA PRO A 435 -28.69 -7.43 6.71
C PRO A 435 -29.95 -6.59 6.94
N ASP A 436 -30.56 -6.70 8.12
CA ASP A 436 -31.86 -6.10 8.47
C ASP A 436 -31.71 -4.82 9.30
N ASP A 437 -30.54 -4.56 9.90
CA ASP A 437 -30.24 -3.34 10.65
C ASP A 437 -28.83 -2.79 10.35
N GLU A 438 -28.77 -1.63 9.67
CA GLU A 438 -27.52 -0.92 9.34
C GLU A 438 -26.66 -0.60 10.59
N LYS A 439 -27.28 -0.57 11.77
CA LYS A 439 -26.66 -0.25 13.06
C LYS A 439 -26.34 -1.50 13.89
N ALA A 440 -26.44 -2.69 13.31
CA ALA A 440 -26.08 -3.93 13.98
C ALA A 440 -24.96 -4.69 13.26
N THR A 441 -24.17 -5.41 14.06
CA THR A 441 -23.14 -6.34 13.61
C THR A 441 -23.73 -7.74 13.51
N GLY A 442 -23.25 -8.54 12.57
CA GLY A 442 -23.62 -9.95 12.44
C GLY A 442 -22.56 -10.89 13.02
N ILE A 443 -22.11 -11.83 12.19
CA ILE A 443 -21.24 -12.94 12.60
C ILE A 443 -19.78 -12.47 12.65
N GLU A 444 -19.03 -12.97 13.64
CA GLU A 444 -17.57 -12.98 13.67
C GLU A 444 -17.10 -14.44 13.61
N ASP A 445 -16.35 -14.79 12.57
CA ASP A 445 -15.73 -16.11 12.38
C ASP A 445 -14.21 -15.94 12.22
N VAL A 446 -13.42 -16.62 13.05
CA VAL A 446 -11.99 -16.29 13.22
C VAL A 446 -11.12 -17.54 13.27
N TYR A 447 -10.08 -17.55 12.44
CA TYR A 447 -9.01 -18.54 12.49
C TYR A 447 -7.77 -17.99 13.20
N PHE A 448 -7.22 -18.73 14.16
CA PHE A 448 -5.94 -18.44 14.81
C PHE A 448 -4.85 -19.36 14.26
N GLY A 449 -3.76 -18.78 13.75
CA GLY A 449 -2.65 -19.54 13.14
C GLY A 449 -1.76 -20.30 14.13
N GLY A 450 -2.04 -20.22 15.43
CA GLY A 450 -1.15 -20.76 16.45
C GLY A 450 -0.07 -19.76 16.88
N PRO A 451 0.80 -20.15 17.82
CA PRO A 451 1.65 -19.21 18.56
C PRO A 451 2.87 -18.70 17.77
N THR A 452 3.08 -19.17 16.54
CA THR A 452 4.26 -18.85 15.73
C THR A 452 3.92 -18.28 14.35
N GLN A 453 2.64 -18.09 14.05
CA GLN A 453 2.18 -17.63 12.74
C GLN A 453 1.56 -16.24 12.81
N THR A 454 1.78 -15.46 11.76
CA THR A 454 1.03 -14.24 11.47
C THR A 454 0.57 -14.23 10.02
N PHE A 455 -0.41 -13.41 9.69
CA PHE A 455 -1.01 -13.29 8.38
C PHE A 455 -0.72 -11.91 7.79
N GLN A 456 -0.54 -11.86 6.47
CA GLN A 456 -0.58 -10.61 5.71
C GLN A 456 -2.00 -10.38 5.18
N GLU A 457 -2.19 -9.30 4.41
CA GLU A 457 -3.49 -8.96 3.82
C GLU A 457 -4.12 -10.17 3.10
N PRO A 458 -5.39 -10.52 3.44
CA PRO A 458 -6.12 -11.52 2.68
C PRO A 458 -6.64 -10.94 1.36
N SER A 459 -7.06 -11.79 0.42
CA SER A 459 -7.75 -11.40 -0.81
C SER A 459 -8.87 -12.38 -1.11
N PHE A 460 -10.03 -11.87 -1.52
CA PHE A 460 -11.20 -12.70 -1.83
C PHE A 460 -11.10 -13.26 -3.26
N ILE A 461 -11.53 -14.50 -3.43
CA ILE A 461 -11.61 -15.21 -4.71
C ILE A 461 -13.07 -15.65 -4.90
N PRO A 462 -13.82 -15.06 -5.85
CA PRO A 462 -15.21 -15.44 -6.08
C PRO A 462 -15.31 -16.86 -6.63
N LYS A 463 -16.32 -17.61 -6.18
CA LYS A 463 -16.74 -18.83 -6.87
C LYS A 463 -17.60 -18.49 -8.08
N ASP A 464 -17.40 -19.19 -9.18
CA ASP A 464 -18.22 -19.04 -10.37
C ASP A 464 -19.71 -19.30 -10.07
N GLY A 465 -20.54 -18.31 -10.38
CA GLY A 465 -21.98 -18.33 -10.08
C GLY A 465 -22.34 -18.22 -8.59
N GLY A 466 -21.35 -18.06 -7.70
CA GLY A 466 -21.56 -17.89 -6.27
C GLY A 466 -22.08 -16.49 -5.92
N GLY A 467 -22.89 -16.41 -4.86
CA GLY A 467 -23.37 -15.17 -4.26
C GLY A 467 -22.26 -14.34 -3.61
N GLU A 468 -22.65 -13.25 -2.93
CA GLU A 468 -21.71 -12.43 -2.15
C GLU A 468 -20.93 -13.29 -1.15
N GLY A 469 -19.60 -13.21 -1.19
CA GLY A 469 -18.74 -13.92 -0.26
C GLY A 469 -18.68 -15.43 -0.42
N GLU A 470 -19.47 -16.04 -1.32
CA GLU A 470 -19.34 -17.45 -1.68
C GLU A 470 -18.10 -17.64 -2.55
N GLY A 471 -17.07 -18.23 -1.97
CA GLY A 471 -15.76 -18.35 -2.60
C GLY A 471 -14.68 -18.70 -1.60
N TYR A 472 -13.48 -18.19 -1.87
CA TYR A 472 -12.29 -18.49 -1.07
C TYR A 472 -11.61 -17.21 -0.61
N LEU A 473 -10.84 -17.34 0.46
CA LEU A 473 -9.93 -16.30 0.91
C LEU A 473 -8.50 -16.81 0.78
N ILE A 474 -7.63 -16.05 0.13
CA ILE A 474 -6.20 -16.36 0.01
C ILE A 474 -5.39 -15.37 0.83
N ALA A 475 -4.44 -15.85 1.63
CA ALA A 475 -3.59 -14.99 2.46
C ALA A 475 -2.18 -15.57 2.60
N LEU A 476 -1.17 -14.70 2.65
CA LEU A 476 0.18 -15.13 2.97
C LEU A 476 0.32 -15.35 4.48
N VAL A 477 0.91 -16.47 4.87
CA VAL A 477 1.24 -16.84 6.25
C VAL A 477 2.75 -16.65 6.46
N ASN A 478 3.12 -15.99 7.56
CA ASN A 478 4.50 -15.89 8.03
C ASN A 478 4.71 -16.94 9.11
N ASN A 479 5.52 -17.97 8.84
CA ASN A 479 5.96 -18.93 9.86
C ASN A 479 7.23 -18.36 10.52
N LEU A 480 7.05 -17.69 11.66
CA LEU A 480 8.11 -16.88 12.27
C LEU A 480 9.21 -17.71 12.92
N ASP A 481 8.89 -18.91 13.39
CA ASP A 481 9.81 -19.83 14.08
C ASP A 481 10.80 -20.52 13.14
N VAL A 482 10.40 -20.72 11.87
CA VAL A 482 11.24 -21.33 10.82
C VAL A 482 11.67 -20.34 9.74
N LEU A 483 11.28 -19.06 9.86
CA LEU A 483 11.57 -17.98 8.92
C LEU A 483 11.24 -18.34 7.46
N ARG A 484 9.99 -18.76 7.24
CA ARG A 484 9.46 -19.16 5.93
C ARG A 484 8.05 -18.61 5.72
N ASN A 485 7.63 -18.47 4.48
CA ASN A 485 6.25 -18.14 4.15
C ASN A 485 5.49 -19.32 3.55
N ASP A 486 4.19 -19.35 3.79
CA ASP A 486 3.23 -20.21 3.09
C ASP A 486 2.10 -19.33 2.54
N VAL A 487 1.25 -19.87 1.67
CA VAL A 487 0.02 -19.23 1.21
C VAL A 487 -1.16 -20.13 1.61
N ALA A 488 -2.06 -19.62 2.43
CA ALA A 488 -3.23 -20.35 2.90
C ALA A 488 -4.47 -19.96 2.09
N ILE A 489 -5.28 -20.96 1.74
CA ILE A 489 -6.59 -20.80 1.08
C ILE A 489 -7.66 -21.30 2.04
N PHE A 490 -8.65 -20.47 2.34
CA PHE A 490 -9.76 -20.76 3.24
C PHE A 490 -11.09 -20.78 2.47
N ASP A 491 -12.09 -21.48 3.00
CA ASP A 491 -13.49 -21.20 2.67
C ASP A 491 -13.84 -19.81 3.24
N ALA A 492 -14.24 -18.87 2.38
CA ALA A 492 -14.43 -17.48 2.78
C ALA A 492 -15.57 -17.29 3.80
N LEU A 493 -16.53 -18.22 3.88
CA LEU A 493 -17.66 -18.15 4.82
C LEU A 493 -17.50 -19.07 6.04
N ASN A 494 -16.34 -19.73 6.17
CA ASN A 494 -16.05 -20.66 7.25
C ASN A 494 -14.54 -20.69 7.54
N VAL A 495 -13.97 -19.52 7.81
CA VAL A 495 -12.54 -19.35 8.02
C VAL A 495 -12.07 -20.10 9.27
N ALA A 496 -12.88 -20.19 10.33
CA ALA A 496 -12.47 -20.87 11.57
C ALA A 496 -12.25 -22.37 11.41
N ALA A 497 -12.79 -23.01 10.36
CA ALA A 497 -12.47 -24.40 10.03
C ALA A 497 -11.00 -24.59 9.62
N GLY A 498 -10.28 -23.50 9.33
CA GLY A 498 -8.90 -23.50 8.88
C GLY A 498 -8.78 -23.62 7.36
N PRO A 499 -7.54 -23.60 6.85
CA PRO A 499 -7.30 -23.59 5.42
C PRO A 499 -7.70 -24.92 4.77
N VAL A 500 -8.37 -24.86 3.62
CA VAL A 500 -8.65 -26.01 2.76
C VAL A 500 -7.40 -26.47 2.00
N ALA A 501 -6.45 -25.55 1.79
CA ALA A 501 -5.14 -25.82 1.21
C ALA A 501 -4.09 -24.85 1.76
N VAL A 502 -2.86 -25.33 1.86
CA VAL A 502 -1.68 -24.53 2.18
C VAL A 502 -0.60 -24.81 1.14
N ILE A 503 -0.17 -23.77 0.43
CA ILE A 503 0.90 -23.80 -0.56
C ILE A 503 2.20 -23.41 0.16
N HIS A 504 3.21 -24.27 0.14
CA HIS A 504 4.45 -24.06 0.88
C HIS A 504 5.50 -23.37 0.02
N LEU A 505 5.98 -22.20 0.46
CA LEU A 505 7.11 -21.55 -0.23
C LEU A 505 8.41 -22.04 0.41
N PRO A 506 9.42 -22.48 -0.37
CA PRO A 506 10.71 -22.93 0.19
C PRO A 506 11.63 -21.75 0.58
N LEU A 507 11.07 -20.54 0.72
CA LEU A 507 11.81 -19.31 0.93
C LEU A 507 11.06 -18.32 1.82
N LYS A 508 11.80 -17.31 2.27
CA LYS A 508 11.32 -16.21 3.10
C LYS A 508 11.01 -14.98 2.24
N LEU A 509 9.76 -14.56 2.28
CA LEU A 509 9.31 -13.25 1.83
C LEU A 509 9.44 -12.23 2.97
N LYS A 510 9.26 -10.95 2.67
CA LYS A 510 9.15 -9.92 3.71
C LYS A 510 7.69 -9.69 4.05
N LEU A 511 7.45 -8.96 5.14
CA LEU A 511 6.21 -8.23 5.28
C LEU A 511 5.99 -7.42 3.99
N GLY A 512 4.80 -7.48 3.42
CA GLY A 512 4.42 -6.47 2.46
C GLY A 512 3.09 -5.83 2.79
N LEU A 513 2.53 -5.24 1.75
CA LEU A 513 1.37 -4.38 1.85
C LEU A 513 0.22 -5.06 1.09
N HIS A 514 -0.26 -4.45 0.02
CA HIS A 514 -1.47 -4.92 -0.63
C HIS A 514 -1.25 -5.96 -1.73
N GLY A 515 -2.29 -6.73 -2.00
CA GLY A 515 -2.33 -7.74 -3.05
C GLY A 515 -3.74 -8.03 -3.54
N ASN A 516 -3.86 -8.59 -4.75
CA ASN A 516 -5.13 -8.83 -5.43
C ASN A 516 -5.09 -10.16 -6.17
N PHE A 517 -6.19 -10.91 -6.10
CA PHE A 517 -6.42 -12.05 -6.97
C PHE A 517 -7.00 -11.57 -8.31
N VAL A 518 -6.50 -12.13 -9.41
CA VAL A 518 -6.98 -11.83 -10.77
C VAL A 518 -7.27 -13.15 -11.47
N ASP A 519 -8.48 -13.28 -11.98
CA ASP A 519 -8.92 -14.45 -12.72
C ASP A 519 -8.14 -14.60 -14.04
N HIS A 520 -7.78 -15.83 -14.42
CA HIS A 520 -7.06 -16.05 -15.69
C HIS A 520 -7.92 -15.66 -16.90
N ARG A 521 -9.25 -15.75 -16.83
CA ARG A 521 -10.15 -15.28 -17.90
C ARG A 521 -9.97 -13.80 -18.18
N ASP A 522 -9.79 -12.98 -17.14
CA ASP A 522 -9.55 -11.54 -17.28
C ASP A 522 -8.18 -11.27 -17.91
N ILE A 523 -7.15 -11.98 -17.44
CA ILE A 523 -5.79 -11.86 -17.98
C ILE A 523 -5.78 -12.24 -19.46
N GLU A 524 -6.33 -13.39 -19.82
CA GLU A 524 -6.39 -13.89 -21.20
C GLU A 524 -7.25 -13.01 -22.12
N ALA A 525 -8.40 -12.54 -21.63
CA ALA A 525 -9.26 -11.65 -22.40
C ALA A 525 -8.50 -10.37 -22.77
N TRP A 526 -7.79 -9.78 -21.82
CA TRP A 526 -7.00 -8.59 -22.08
C TRP A 526 -5.74 -8.83 -22.89
N GLN A 527 -5.07 -9.98 -22.73
CA GLN A 527 -3.96 -10.37 -23.59
C GLN A 527 -4.38 -10.43 -25.07
N LYS A 528 -5.58 -10.97 -25.37
CA LYS A 528 -6.14 -10.95 -26.73
C LYS A 528 -6.39 -9.53 -27.23
N ARG A 529 -6.99 -8.68 -26.41
CA ARG A 529 -7.25 -7.27 -26.75
C ARG A 529 -5.99 -6.44 -26.97
N ARG A 530 -4.90 -6.78 -26.27
CA ARG A 530 -3.60 -6.10 -26.35
C ARG A 530 -2.59 -6.79 -27.26
N ALA A 531 -2.97 -7.86 -27.93
CA ALA A 531 -2.12 -8.56 -28.88
C ALA A 531 -1.61 -7.60 -29.97
N ALA A 532 -0.32 -7.65 -30.26
CA ALA A 532 0.30 -6.81 -31.29
C ALA A 532 -0.32 -7.05 -32.68
N ASP A 533 -0.66 -8.31 -32.97
CA ASP A 533 -1.26 -8.73 -34.23
C ASP A 533 -2.77 -8.97 -34.04
N GLY A 534 -3.59 -7.95 -34.30
CA GLY A 534 -5.05 -8.08 -34.35
C GLY A 534 -5.82 -7.80 -33.05
N GLY A 535 -5.15 -7.33 -31.99
CA GLY A 535 -5.82 -6.77 -30.80
C GLY A 535 -6.46 -5.41 -31.09
N ASP A 536 -7.59 -5.12 -30.45
CA ASP A 536 -8.38 -3.88 -30.65
C ASP A 536 -7.78 -2.66 -29.92
N VAL A 537 -7.02 -2.87 -28.84
CA VAL A 537 -6.44 -1.79 -28.02
C VAL A 537 -4.93 -1.63 -28.25
N GLY A 538 -4.27 -2.68 -28.77
CA GLY A 538 -2.82 -2.72 -28.96
C GLY A 538 -2.03 -2.79 -27.63
N PRO A 539 -0.69 -2.83 -27.70
CA PRO A 539 0.15 -3.00 -26.52
C PRO A 539 0.05 -1.82 -25.54
N VAL A 540 0.48 -2.05 -24.30
CA VAL A 540 0.57 -1.00 -23.27
C VAL A 540 1.50 0.12 -23.75
N LYS A 541 1.03 1.36 -23.68
CA LYS A 541 1.85 2.55 -23.95
C LYS A 541 2.28 3.18 -22.64
N VAL A 542 3.56 3.11 -22.36
CA VAL A 542 4.17 3.73 -21.18
C VAL A 542 4.54 5.18 -21.45
N ALA A 543 4.68 5.96 -20.39
CA ALA A 543 5.09 7.35 -20.47
C ALA A 543 6.50 7.47 -21.06
N THR A 544 6.66 8.31 -22.10
CA THR A 544 7.97 8.60 -22.71
C THR A 544 8.53 9.96 -22.31
N GLU A 545 7.65 10.87 -21.89
CA GLU A 545 7.97 12.25 -21.58
C GLU A 545 8.11 12.49 -20.08
N PRO A 546 9.08 13.29 -19.61
CA PRO A 546 9.14 13.69 -18.20
C PRO A 546 7.86 14.39 -17.75
N LEU A 547 7.52 14.28 -16.46
CA LEU A 547 6.39 15.00 -15.89
C LEU A 547 6.60 16.52 -15.96
N PRO A 548 5.52 17.33 -15.95
CA PRO A 548 5.61 18.79 -15.98
C PRO A 548 6.56 19.37 -14.93
N TRP A 549 6.50 18.88 -13.69
CA TRP A 549 7.37 19.35 -12.60
C TRP A 549 8.85 19.03 -12.86
N GLN A 550 9.17 17.88 -13.46
CA GLN A 550 10.55 17.54 -13.83
C GLN A 550 11.07 18.47 -14.92
N LYS A 551 10.23 18.83 -15.89
CA LYS A 551 10.56 19.80 -16.94
C LYS A 551 10.84 21.18 -16.35
N ALA A 552 10.03 21.62 -15.38
CA ALA A 552 10.26 22.87 -14.65
C ALA A 552 11.58 22.84 -13.87
N PHE A 553 11.83 21.79 -13.11
CA PHE A 553 13.09 21.60 -12.36
C PHE A 553 14.33 21.64 -13.27
N MET A 554 14.28 20.97 -14.42
CA MET A 554 15.38 20.99 -15.40
C MET A 554 15.59 22.38 -16.02
N ALA A 555 14.53 23.15 -16.23
CA ALA A 555 14.63 24.51 -16.75
C ALA A 555 15.29 25.45 -15.74
N GLU A 556 14.88 25.41 -14.47
CA GLU A 556 15.46 26.20 -13.38
C GLU A 556 16.94 25.86 -13.15
N SER A 557 17.28 24.58 -13.17
CA SER A 557 18.67 24.12 -13.01
C SER A 557 19.61 24.65 -14.11
N ARG A 558 19.12 24.76 -15.36
CA ARG A 558 19.89 25.34 -16.48
C ARG A 558 20.09 26.85 -16.32
N VAL A 559 19.10 27.56 -15.79
CA VAL A 559 19.21 29.00 -15.52
C VAL A 559 20.23 29.27 -14.42
N ALA A 560 20.23 28.47 -13.34
CA ALA A 560 21.23 28.57 -12.27
C ALA A 560 22.67 28.38 -12.77
N GLN A 561 22.91 27.34 -13.60
CA GLN A 561 24.23 27.09 -14.20
C GLN A 561 24.69 28.20 -15.16
N ASN A 562 23.77 28.85 -15.87
CA ASN A 562 24.09 29.98 -16.74
C ASN A 562 24.30 31.29 -15.97
N GLY A 563 23.65 31.47 -14.83
CA GLY A 563 23.82 32.62 -13.94
C GLY A 563 25.17 32.64 -13.22
N GLU A 564 25.69 31.47 -12.81
CA GLU A 564 27.03 31.35 -12.21
C GLU A 564 28.17 31.57 -13.24
N ASN A 565 27.94 31.22 -14.52
CA ASN A 565 28.90 31.49 -15.60
C ASN A 565 28.85 32.93 -16.14
N GLY A 566 27.87 33.75 -15.74
CA GLY A 566 27.74 35.15 -16.14
C GLY A 566 28.53 36.14 -15.28
N GLY A 567 29.16 35.69 -14.20
CA GLY A 567 29.87 36.54 -13.23
C GLY A 567 31.39 36.70 -13.45
N VAL A 568 31.96 36.05 -14.46
CA VAL A 568 33.39 36.18 -14.78
C VAL A 568 33.55 36.63 -16.23
N ASN A 569 33.30 37.92 -16.48
CA ASN A 569 33.95 38.73 -17.51
C ASN A 569 33.42 40.16 -17.48
N GLY A 570 34.22 41.10 -16.97
CA GLY A 570 33.97 42.52 -17.20
C GLY A 570 34.56 43.49 -16.17
N SER A 571 35.89 43.63 -16.22
CA SER A 571 36.74 44.79 -15.82
C SER A 571 36.61 45.41 -14.43
#